data_AF-A0A7X9GNL5-F1
#
_entry.id   AF-A0A7X9GNL5-F1
#
_cell.length_a   1.000
_cell.length_b   1.000
_cell.length_c   1.000
_cell.angle_alpha   90.00
_cell.angle_beta   90.00
_cell.angle_gamma   90.00
#
_symmetry.space_group_name_H-M   'P 1'
#
loop_
_entity.id
_entity.type
_entity.pdbx_description
1 polymer ?
#
loop_
_entity_poly.entity_id
_entity_poly.type
_entity_poly.pdbx_seq_one_letter_code
_entity_poly.pdbx_strand_id
1 'polypeptide(L)' 'MSILEENIIQRSLEEVLPESFLGYSKHVILQRAVPDVRDGLKPVHRRIIYSM' A
#
# COMPACT_ATOMS: atom_id res chain seq x y z
N MET A 1 36.51 -12.95 -0.01
CA MET A 1 35.05 -13.16 -0.21
C MET A 1 34.34 -12.64 1.03
N SER A 2 34.03 -11.34 1.12
CA SER A 2 33.30 -10.81 2.31
C SER A 2 32.87 -9.34 2.15
N ILE A 3 32.14 -8.99 1.08
CA ILE A 3 31.55 -7.64 0.90
C ILE A 3 30.02 -7.74 0.72
N LEU A 4 29.38 -8.83 1.19
CA LEU A 4 27.94 -9.09 0.94
C LEU A 4 27.10 -9.29 2.22
N GLU A 5 27.63 -8.90 3.38
CA GLU A 5 26.87 -8.95 4.66
C GLU A 5 26.33 -7.58 5.08
N GLU A 6 26.16 -6.64 4.16
CA GLU A 6 25.59 -5.34 4.50
C GLU A 6 24.06 -5.42 4.62
N ASN A 7 23.59 -5.59 5.87
CA ASN A 7 22.22 -5.39 6.36
C ASN A 7 21.15 -6.44 6.01
N ILE A 8 21.40 -7.72 6.28
CA ILE A 8 20.32 -8.72 6.33
C ILE A 8 19.58 -8.57 7.67
N ILE A 9 18.38 -8.00 7.65
CA ILE A 9 17.49 -7.90 8.82
C ILE A 9 16.63 -9.17 8.86
N GLN A 10 16.97 -10.09 9.76
CA GLN A 10 16.14 -11.26 10.03
C GLN A 10 14.96 -10.85 10.93
N ARG A 11 13.73 -11.09 10.47
CA ARG A 11 12.50 -10.94 11.25
C ARG A 11 11.64 -12.19 11.11
N SER A 12 10.93 -12.54 12.18
CA SER A 12 9.96 -13.63 12.15
C SER A 12 8.76 -13.26 11.25
N LEU A 13 8.13 -14.26 10.64
CA LEU A 13 6.96 -14.03 9.80
C LEU A 13 5.77 -13.54 10.63
N GLU A 14 5.61 -14.05 11.86
CA GLU A 14 4.54 -13.63 12.78
C GLU A 14 4.59 -12.13 13.07
N GLU A 15 5.78 -11.53 13.12
CA GLU A 15 5.94 -10.09 13.37
C GLU A 15 5.70 -9.23 12.11
N VAL A 16 6.15 -9.68 10.95
CA VAL A 16 6.12 -8.88 9.71
C VAL A 16 4.76 -8.91 9.01
N LEU A 17 4.07 -10.04 9.08
CA LEU A 17 2.80 -10.26 8.39
C LEU A 17 1.71 -9.26 8.83
N PRO A 18 1.39 -9.08 10.13
CA PRO A 18 0.35 -8.14 10.54
C PRO A 18 0.69 -6.70 10.19
N GLU A 19 1.97 -6.30 10.30
CA GLU A 19 2.45 -4.96 9.96
C GLU A 19 2.24 -4.66 8.46
N SER A 20 2.72 -5.55 7.60
CA SER A 20 2.60 -5.43 6.15
C SER A 20 1.14 -5.49 5.69
N PHE A 21 0.37 -6.41 6.28
CA PHE A 21 -1.04 -6.59 5.96
C PHE A 21 -1.87 -5.37 6.35
N LEU A 22 -1.64 -4.80 7.55
CA LEU A 22 -2.37 -3.62 8.02
C LEU A 22 -2.08 -2.40 7.14
N GLY A 23 -0.82 -2.16 6.81
CA GLY A 23 -0.41 -1.05 5.94
C GLY A 23 -1.06 -1.15 4.55
N TYR A 24 -0.99 -2.33 3.94
CA TYR A 24 -1.60 -2.59 2.64
C TYR A 24 -3.13 -2.48 2.69
N SER A 25 -3.77 -3.08 3.69
CA SER A 25 -5.23 -3.06 3.85
C SER A 25 -5.76 -1.64 3.99
N LYS A 26 -5.09 -0.82 4.81
CA LYS A 26 -5.45 0.60 4.97
C LYS A 26 -5.34 1.36 3.66
N HIS A 27 -4.26 1.13 2.89
CA HIS A 27 -4.08 1.77 1.59
C HIS A 27 -5.18 1.37 0.60
N VAL A 28 -5.54 0.09 0.52
CA VAL A 28 -6.60 -0.40 -0.35
C VAL A 28 -7.95 0.22 -0.01
N ILE A 29 -8.30 0.25 1.29
CA ILE A 29 -9.58 0.82 1.74
C ILE A 29 -9.71 2.28 1.31
N LEU A 30 -8.70 3.10 1.60
CA LEU A 30 -8.75 4.55 1.39
C LEU A 30 -8.51 4.98 -0.06
N GLN A 31 -7.62 4.30 -0.79
CA GLN A 31 -7.11 4.78 -2.08
C GLN A 31 -7.55 3.93 -3.26
N ARG A 32 -8.36 2.89 -3.05
CA ARG A 32 -8.85 2.02 -4.14
C ARG A 32 -10.30 1.63 -4.01
N ALA A 33 -10.71 1.14 -2.85
CA ALA A 33 -12.00 0.47 -2.68
C ALA A 33 -13.16 1.45 -2.45
N VAL A 34 -13.01 2.36 -1.48
CA VAL A 34 -14.09 3.26 -1.05
C VAL A 34 -14.06 4.56 -1.88
N PRO A 35 -15.19 4.98 -2.48
CA PRO A 35 -15.29 6.27 -3.16
C PRO A 35 -15.30 7.43 -2.17
N ASP A 36 -14.89 8.63 -2.62
CA ASP A 36 -14.96 9.83 -1.79
C ASP A 36 -16.42 10.30 -1.69
N VAL A 37 -16.83 10.80 -0.52
CA VAL A 37 -18.21 11.23 -0.25
C VAL A 37 -18.58 12.48 -1.06
N ARG A 38 -17.61 13.33 -1.39
CA ARG A 38 -17.86 14.61 -2.06
C ARG A 38 -18.32 14.44 -3.52
N ASP A 39 -17.74 13.47 -4.21
CA ASP A 39 -17.93 13.26 -5.64
C ASP A 39 -18.44 11.85 -6.00
N GLY A 40 -18.41 10.90 -5.07
CA GLY A 40 -18.77 9.51 -5.32
C GLY A 40 -17.78 8.77 -6.25
N LEU A 41 -16.65 9.38 -6.60
CA LEU A 41 -15.71 8.82 -7.59
C LEU A 41 -14.64 7.96 -6.92
N LYS A 42 -14.22 6.92 -7.63
CA LYS A 42 -13.01 6.17 -7.29
C LYS A 42 -11.77 6.91 -7.81
N PRO A 43 -10.59 6.72 -7.20
CA PRO A 43 -9.37 7.40 -7.64
C PRO A 43 -9.00 7.18 -9.12
N VAL A 44 -9.39 6.05 -9.71
CA VAL A 44 -9.17 5.80 -11.14
C VAL A 44 -9.99 6.75 -12.03
N HIS A 45 -11.24 7.04 -11.66
CA HIS A 45 -12.11 7.92 -12.43
C HIS A 45 -11.59 9.35 -12.41
N ARG A 46 -11.13 9.84 -11.24
CA ARG A 46 -10.52 11.17 -11.14
C ARG A 46 -9.30 11.32 -12.04
N ARG A 47 -8.43 10.31 -12.09
CA ARG A 47 -7.25 10.34 -12.96
C ARG A 47 -7.62 10.39 -14.44
N ILE A 48 -8.62 9.61 -14.86
CA ILE A 48 -9.11 9.62 -16.25
C ILE A 48 -9.66 11.00 -16.60
N ILE A 49 -10.57 11.54 -15.79
CA ILE A 49 -11.19 12.85 -16.03
C ILE A 49 -10.15 13.97 -16.03
N TYR A 50 -9.15 13.91 -15.15
CA TYR A 50 -8.08 14.91 -15.11
C TYR A 50 -7.15 14.84 -16.33
N SER A 51 -6.96 13.65 -16.92
CA SER A 51 -6.10 13.47 -18.09
C SER A 51 -6.76 13.77 -19.44
N MET A 52 -8.10 13.77 -19.47
CA MET A 52 -8.90 14.12 -20.65
C MET A 52 -8.91 15.63 -20.87
#